data_AF-A0A660VIM9-F1
#
_entry.id   AF-A0A660VIM9-F1
#
_cell.length_a   1.000
_cell.length_b   1.000
_cell.length_c   1.000
_cell.angle_alpha   90.00
_cell.angle_beta   90.00
_cell.angle_gamma   90.00
#
_symmetry.space_group_name_H-M   'P 1'
#
loop_
_entity.id
_entity.type
_entity.pdbx_description
1 polymer ?
#
loop_
_entity_poly.entity_id
_entity_poly.type
_entity_poly.pdbx_seq_one_letter_code
_entity_poly.pdbx_strand_id
1 'polypeptide(L)'
;IEEVNRIPAGVSKLNFGWSHVEGDSTCHPNVPDCDPALYEPPVHSYDKTPPHRAITGGYVYRGPAIPDLDGVYLFSDFSSGYIWGLDADAVAAGEPALAHQLLDAPQGFVSFGEDDAGELYVLSLDGSVYRIGAEES
;
A
#
# COMPACT_ATOMS: atom_id res chain seq x y z
N ILE A 1 6.48 11.68 -3.65
CA ILE A 1 5.83 10.39 -3.98
C ILE A 1 5.69 9.56 -2.72
N GLU A 2 4.58 8.84 -2.61
CA GLU A 2 4.44 7.66 -1.76
C GLU A 2 4.33 6.43 -2.65
N GLU A 3 4.82 5.29 -2.18
CA GLU A 3 4.90 4.10 -3.03
C GLU A 3 4.80 2.79 -2.24
N VAL A 4 4.45 1.73 -2.97
CA VAL A 4 4.37 0.35 -2.50
C VAL A 4 5.33 -0.49 -3.34
N ASN A 5 6.20 -1.26 -2.70
CA ASN A 5 7.09 -2.20 -3.36
C ASN A 5 6.75 -3.62 -2.96
N ARG A 6 7.11 -4.58 -3.83
CA ARG A 6 6.91 -6.01 -3.59
C ARG A 6 8.24 -6.72 -3.47
N ILE A 7 8.31 -7.67 -2.54
CA ILE A 7 9.36 -8.70 -2.50
C ILE A 7 8.73 -10.01 -2.96
N PRO A 8 9.12 -10.60 -4.11
CA PRO A 8 8.65 -11.91 -4.51
C PRO A 8 9.02 -12.98 -3.48
N ALA A 9 8.18 -14.00 -3.33
CA ALA A 9 8.44 -15.10 -2.41
C ALA A 9 9.80 -15.77 -2.69
N GLY A 10 10.60 -15.98 -1.64
CA GLY A 10 11.93 -16.59 -1.75
C GLY A 10 13.03 -15.66 -2.29
N VAL A 11 12.71 -14.43 -2.65
CA VAL A 11 13.69 -13.41 -3.05
C VAL A 11 14.13 -12.59 -1.84
N SER A 12 15.40 -12.21 -1.80
CA SER A 12 15.97 -11.37 -0.74
C SER A 12 17.02 -10.42 -1.32
N LYS A 13 17.48 -9.46 -0.51
CA LYS A 13 18.52 -8.49 -0.86
C LYS A 13 18.18 -7.58 -2.05
N LEU A 14 16.89 -7.34 -2.28
CA LEU A 14 16.43 -6.31 -3.20
C LEU A 14 16.83 -4.93 -2.69
N ASN A 15 17.13 -4.03 -3.63
CA ASN A 15 17.43 -2.63 -3.33
C ASN A 15 16.39 -1.76 -4.02
N PHE A 16 15.55 -1.09 -3.23
CA PHE A 16 14.47 -0.23 -3.73
C PHE A 16 14.92 1.22 -3.97
N GLY A 17 16.20 1.53 -3.74
CA GLY A 17 16.73 2.86 -4.10
C GLY A 17 16.22 4.01 -3.24
N TRP A 18 15.63 3.75 -2.06
CA TRP A 18 14.96 4.74 -1.20
C TRP A 18 15.72 6.06 -0.94
N SER A 19 17.05 6.03 -0.90
CA SER A 19 17.85 7.24 -0.69
C SER A 19 18.25 7.95 -1.99
N HIS A 20 18.02 7.33 -3.15
CA HIS A 20 18.51 7.75 -4.46
C HIS A 20 17.39 8.08 -5.46
N VAL A 21 16.27 7.35 -5.40
CA VAL A 21 15.17 7.43 -6.36
C VAL A 21 13.85 7.63 -5.61
N GLU A 22 12.97 8.44 -6.20
CA GLU A 22 11.59 8.67 -5.78
C GLU A 22 10.63 8.16 -6.87
N GLY A 23 9.66 7.32 -6.48
CA GLY A 23 8.72 6.72 -7.41
C GLY A 23 9.41 5.80 -8.43
N ASP A 24 8.82 5.74 -9.62
CA ASP A 24 9.21 4.73 -10.63
C ASP A 24 10.64 4.89 -11.17
N SER A 25 11.17 6.12 -11.22
CA SER A 25 12.50 6.36 -11.78
C SER A 25 13.11 7.75 -11.51
N THR A 26 12.59 8.56 -10.58
CA THR A 26 13.06 9.95 -10.43
C THR A 26 14.24 10.04 -9.45
N CYS A 27 15.45 10.33 -9.95
CA CYS A 27 16.60 10.54 -9.07
C CYS A 27 16.42 11.77 -8.16
N HIS A 28 16.75 11.60 -6.88
CA HIS A 28 16.77 12.70 -5.92
C HIS A 28 17.82 13.76 -6.30
N PRO A 29 17.53 15.05 -6.04
CA PRO A 29 18.50 16.11 -6.27
C PRO A 29 19.74 15.87 -5.39
N ASN A 30 20.92 16.09 -5.96
CA ASN A 30 22.23 15.94 -5.33
C ASN A 30 22.72 14.50 -5.09
N VAL A 31 22.11 13.51 -5.74
CA VAL A 31 22.68 12.15 -5.83
C VAL A 31 23.53 12.07 -7.10
N PRO A 32 24.87 12.17 -7.01
CA PRO A 32 25.74 12.03 -8.18
C PRO A 32 25.64 10.60 -8.73
N ASP A 33 25.73 10.49 -10.06
CA ASP A 33 25.74 9.20 -10.77
C ASP A 33 24.55 8.29 -10.44
N CYS A 34 23.37 8.89 -10.20
CA CYS A 34 22.15 8.13 -9.99
C CYS A 34 21.72 7.40 -11.28
N ASP A 35 21.55 6.09 -11.18
CA ASP A 35 21.00 5.22 -12.22
C ASP A 35 19.79 4.46 -11.66
N PRO A 36 18.55 4.88 -12.00
CA PRO A 36 17.34 4.20 -11.54
C PRO A 36 17.26 2.72 -11.92
N ALA A 37 17.94 2.30 -13.00
CA ALA A 37 17.91 0.92 -13.47
C ALA A 37 18.63 -0.06 -12.52
N LEU A 38 19.33 0.45 -11.50
CA LEU A 38 19.98 -0.36 -10.46
C LEU A 38 19.06 -0.73 -9.30
N TYR A 39 17.81 -0.25 -9.30
CA TYR A 39 16.85 -0.44 -8.21
C TYR A 39 15.59 -1.14 -8.68
N GLU A 40 14.93 -1.81 -7.73
CA GLU A 40 13.62 -2.41 -7.96
C GLU A 40 12.53 -1.32 -7.95
N PRO A 41 11.77 -1.15 -9.03
CA PRO A 41 10.73 -0.14 -9.08
C PRO A 41 9.57 -0.50 -8.13
N PRO A 42 8.82 0.50 -7.66
CA PRO A 42 7.57 0.26 -6.96
C PRO A 42 6.55 -0.44 -7.87
N VAL A 43 5.62 -1.17 -7.25
CA VAL A 43 4.46 -1.76 -7.96
C VAL A 43 3.29 -0.79 -8.02
N HIS A 44 3.32 0.24 -7.18
CA HIS A 44 2.37 1.35 -7.19
C HIS A 44 3.03 2.60 -6.60
N SER A 45 2.80 3.76 -7.21
CA SER A 45 3.27 5.03 -6.70
C SER A 45 2.22 6.13 -6.97
N TYR A 46 2.17 7.15 -6.11
CA TYR A 46 1.31 8.32 -6.31
C TYR A 46 1.93 9.61 -5.75
N ASP A 47 1.48 10.74 -6.30
CA ASP A 47 1.91 12.08 -5.89
C ASP A 47 1.36 12.48 -4.52
N LYS A 48 2.17 13.21 -3.74
CA LYS A 48 1.78 13.81 -2.45
C LYS A 48 0.89 15.04 -2.61
N THR A 49 0.08 15.08 -3.66
CA THR A 49 -0.93 16.13 -3.85
C THR A 49 -1.96 16.00 -2.74
N PRO A 50 -2.31 17.09 -2.04
CA PRO A 50 -3.33 17.05 -0.99
C PRO A 50 -4.61 16.34 -1.48
N PRO A 51 -5.19 15.43 -0.69
CA PRO A 51 -4.93 15.20 0.74
C PRO A 51 -3.79 14.20 1.07
N HIS A 52 -3.17 13.57 0.08
CA HIS A 52 -2.25 12.45 0.31
C HIS A 52 -0.87 12.89 0.84
N ARG A 53 -0.28 12.10 1.74
CA ARG A 53 1.04 12.42 2.31
C ARG A 53 1.92 11.23 2.65
N ALA A 54 1.37 10.16 3.20
CA ALA A 54 2.15 9.09 3.81
C ALA A 54 1.37 7.78 3.84
N ILE A 55 1.81 6.78 3.11
CA ILE A 55 1.28 5.42 3.22
C ILE A 55 1.68 4.86 4.59
N THR A 56 0.72 4.34 5.35
CA THR A 56 0.97 3.74 6.68
C THR A 56 1.11 2.23 6.64
N GLY A 57 1.01 1.65 5.45
CA GLY A 57 1.10 0.22 5.21
C GLY A 57 -0.27 -0.44 5.08
N GLY A 58 -0.28 -1.77 5.07
CA GLY A 58 -1.43 -2.55 4.65
C GLY A 58 -1.24 -4.05 4.79
N TYR A 59 -2.31 -4.81 4.50
CA TYR A 59 -2.35 -6.27 4.52
C TYR A 59 -3.11 -6.77 3.29
N VAL A 60 -2.78 -7.99 2.84
CA VAL A 60 -3.61 -8.68 1.83
C VAL A 60 -4.80 -9.29 2.53
N TYR A 61 -6.01 -8.93 2.12
CA TYR A 61 -7.24 -9.44 2.72
C TYR A 61 -7.43 -10.92 2.36
N ARG A 62 -7.75 -11.75 3.36
CA ARG A 62 -7.97 -13.20 3.25
C ARG A 62 -9.21 -13.68 4.01
N GLY A 63 -9.99 -12.75 4.56
CA GLY A 63 -11.18 -13.05 5.35
C GLY A 63 -12.33 -13.58 4.49
N PRO A 64 -13.19 -14.45 5.05
CA PRO A 64 -14.35 -14.97 4.32
C PRO A 64 -15.52 -13.97 4.24
N ALA A 65 -15.56 -12.90 5.05
CA ALA A 65 -16.73 -12.02 5.12
C ALA A 65 -16.88 -11.11 3.89
N ILE A 66 -15.81 -10.80 3.17
CA ILE A 66 -15.81 -9.95 1.98
C ILE A 66 -15.08 -10.66 0.82
N PRO A 67 -15.71 -11.67 0.18
CA PRO A 67 -15.04 -12.50 -0.83
C PRO A 67 -14.43 -11.72 -2.00
N ASP A 68 -15.02 -10.58 -2.37
CA ASP A 68 -14.54 -9.73 -3.46
C ASP A 68 -13.18 -9.06 -3.15
N LEU A 69 -12.72 -9.12 -1.89
CA LEU A 69 -11.41 -8.60 -1.48
C LEU A 69 -10.35 -9.70 -1.33
N ASP A 70 -10.66 -10.97 -1.56
CA ASP A 70 -9.63 -12.02 -1.49
C ASP A 70 -8.49 -11.73 -2.46
N GLY A 71 -7.27 -11.62 -1.93
CA GLY A 71 -6.07 -11.29 -2.72
C GLY A 71 -5.84 -9.81 -2.95
N VAL A 72 -6.70 -8.93 -2.42
CA VAL A 72 -6.49 -7.48 -2.51
C VAL A 72 -5.59 -7.01 -1.36
N TYR A 73 -4.47 -6.38 -1.70
CA TYR A 73 -3.66 -5.62 -0.76
C TYR A 73 -4.34 -4.32 -0.41
N LEU A 74 -4.85 -4.22 0.82
CA LEU A 74 -5.45 -3.01 1.37
C LEU A 74 -4.40 -2.18 2.09
N PHE A 75 -4.26 -0.92 1.73
CA PHE A 75 -3.34 0.03 2.39
C PHE A 75 -3.99 1.39 2.58
N SER A 76 -3.45 2.21 3.48
CA SER A 76 -4.00 3.53 3.79
C SER A 76 -2.97 4.64 3.70
N ASP A 77 -3.45 5.86 3.47
CA ASP A 77 -2.69 7.10 3.62
C ASP A 77 -3.10 7.81 4.92
N PHE A 78 -2.12 8.15 5.76
CA PHE A 78 -2.33 8.79 7.06
C PHE A 78 -3.18 10.05 6.99
N SER A 79 -2.94 10.89 5.97
CA SER A 79 -3.53 12.23 5.89
C SER A 79 -4.85 12.26 5.15
N SER A 80 -5.05 11.40 4.15
CA SER A 80 -6.35 11.30 3.49
C SER A 80 -7.34 10.42 4.24
N GLY A 81 -6.86 9.41 4.98
CA GLY A 81 -7.71 8.39 5.60
C GLY A 81 -8.28 7.38 4.59
N TYR A 82 -7.91 7.49 3.30
CA TYR A 82 -8.42 6.59 2.27
C TYR A 82 -7.85 5.20 2.44
N ILE A 83 -8.67 4.19 2.16
CA ILE A 83 -8.23 2.80 2.03
C ILE A 83 -8.26 2.47 0.54
N TRP A 84 -7.10 2.07 0.04
CA TRP A 84 -6.87 1.67 -1.33
C TRP A 84 -6.76 0.16 -1.42
N GLY A 85 -7.22 -0.42 -2.53
CA GLY A 85 -7.03 -1.81 -2.87
C GLY A 85 -6.14 -1.96 -4.10
N LEU A 86 -5.12 -2.80 -4.01
CA LEU A 86 -4.26 -3.21 -5.11
C LEU A 86 -4.34 -4.73 -5.27
N ASP A 87 -4.63 -5.21 -6.47
CA ASP A 87 -4.70 -6.65 -6.75
C ASP A 87 -3.31 -7.29 -6.59
N ALA A 88 -3.08 -8.02 -5.49
CA ALA A 88 -1.78 -8.56 -5.16
C ALA A 88 -1.40 -9.75 -6.07
N ASP A 89 -2.40 -10.45 -6.61
CA ASP A 89 -2.18 -11.60 -7.49
C ASP A 89 -1.78 -11.13 -8.89
N ALA A 90 -2.42 -10.06 -9.40
CA ALA A 90 -1.99 -9.38 -10.62
C ALA A 90 -0.56 -8.84 -10.49
N VAL A 91 -0.24 -8.17 -9.38
CA VAL A 91 1.13 -7.71 -9.09
C VAL A 91 2.10 -8.91 -9.05
N ALA A 92 1.70 -10.04 -8.47
CA ALA A 92 2.54 -11.23 -8.38
C ALA A 92 2.80 -11.87 -9.75
N ALA A 93 1.85 -11.78 -10.67
CA ALA A 93 1.96 -12.22 -12.06
C ALA A 93 2.79 -11.25 -12.93
N GLY A 94 3.15 -10.07 -12.42
CA GLY A 94 3.84 -9.03 -13.18
C GLY A 94 2.92 -8.24 -14.11
N GLU A 95 1.62 -8.30 -13.87
CA GLU A 95 0.62 -7.56 -14.64
C GLU A 95 0.45 -6.15 -14.08
N PRO A 96 0.03 -5.18 -14.93
CA PRO A 96 -0.32 -3.85 -14.45
C PRO A 96 -1.46 -3.93 -13.43
N ALA A 97 -1.20 -3.50 -12.20
CA ALA A 97 -2.21 -3.37 -11.16
C ALA A 97 -2.38 -1.89 -10.80
N LEU A 98 -3.60 -1.38 -10.91
CA LEU A 98 -3.94 -0.04 -10.47
C LEU A 98 -4.56 -0.11 -9.08
N ALA A 99 -4.12 0.77 -8.19
CA ALA A 99 -4.79 0.90 -6.90
C ALA A 99 -6.13 1.63 -7.10
N HIS A 100 -7.18 1.10 -6.47
CA HIS A 100 -8.50 1.70 -6.45
C HIS A 100 -8.83 2.18 -5.04
N GLN A 101 -9.34 3.41 -4.90
CA GLN A 101 -9.87 3.86 -3.62
C GLN A 101 -11.16 3.09 -3.33
N LEU A 102 -11.18 2.38 -2.22
CA LEU A 102 -12.32 1.54 -1.82
C LEU A 102 -13.16 2.20 -0.74
N LEU A 103 -12.53 2.92 0.19
CA LEU A 103 -13.23 3.56 1.32
C LEU A 103 -12.74 4.99 1.52
N ASP A 104 -13.68 5.87 1.85
CA ASP A 104 -13.42 7.14 2.52
C ASP A 104 -13.64 6.93 4.01
N ALA A 105 -12.64 7.27 4.82
CA ALA A 105 -12.62 6.98 6.23
C ALA A 105 -11.88 8.09 6.99
N PRO A 106 -12.01 8.16 8.33
CA PRO A 106 -11.35 9.19 9.11
C PRO A 106 -9.85 9.22 8.88
N GLN A 107 -9.28 10.42 8.89
CA GLN A 107 -7.83 10.59 8.83
C GLN A 107 -7.15 9.95 10.04
N GLY A 108 -5.88 9.61 9.89
CA GLY A 108 -5.04 9.20 11.01
C GLY A 108 -4.94 7.69 11.24
N PHE A 109 -5.30 6.86 10.26
CA PHE A 109 -4.98 5.44 10.31
C PHE A 109 -3.48 5.21 10.20
N VAL A 110 -2.94 4.48 11.18
CA VAL A 110 -1.49 4.30 11.36
C VAL A 110 -1.03 2.85 11.26
N SER A 111 -1.96 1.90 11.31
CA SER A 111 -1.65 0.49 11.16
C SER A 111 -2.90 -0.27 10.75
N PHE A 112 -2.68 -1.47 10.24
CA PHE A 112 -3.68 -2.50 10.08
C PHE A 112 -3.40 -3.65 11.07
N GLY A 113 -4.42 -4.45 11.33
CA GLY A 113 -4.32 -5.72 12.04
C GLY A 113 -5.21 -6.77 11.37
N GLU A 114 -4.91 -8.03 11.61
CA GLU A 114 -5.62 -9.19 11.06
C GLU A 114 -6.01 -10.11 12.22
N ASP A 115 -7.25 -10.62 12.22
CA ASP A 115 -7.68 -11.65 13.17
C ASP A 115 -7.37 -13.07 12.67
N ASP A 116 -7.76 -14.09 13.45
CA ASP A 116 -7.52 -15.50 13.10
C ASP A 116 -8.35 -16.00 11.91
N ALA A 117 -9.39 -15.26 11.52
CA ALA A 117 -10.21 -15.55 10.36
C ALA A 117 -9.72 -14.83 9.08
N GLY A 118 -8.72 -13.96 9.17
CA GLY A 118 -8.21 -13.16 8.05
C GLY A 118 -8.97 -11.85 7.82
N GLU A 119 -9.82 -11.44 8.77
CA GLU A 119 -10.55 -10.18 8.70
C GLU A 119 -9.64 -9.03 9.12
N LEU A 120 -9.74 -7.91 8.40
CA LEU A 120 -8.84 -6.78 8.59
C LEU A 120 -9.47 -5.68 9.45
N TYR A 121 -8.59 -5.07 10.23
CA TYR A 121 -8.86 -3.97 11.14
C TYR A 121 -7.91 -2.81 10.84
N VAL A 122 -8.36 -1.58 11.04
CA VAL A 122 -7.54 -0.37 10.97
C VAL A 122 -7.47 0.30 12.33
N LEU A 123 -6.28 0.83 12.64
CA LEU A 123 -5.94 1.40 13.94
C LEU A 123 -5.63 2.89 13.79
N SER A 124 -6.16 3.68 14.72
CA SER A 124 -5.95 5.12 14.80
C SER A 124 -5.09 5.52 15.99
N LEU A 125 -4.41 6.67 15.90
CA LEU A 125 -3.57 7.21 16.98
C LEU A 125 -4.35 7.56 18.26
N ASP A 126 -5.67 7.76 18.17
CA ASP A 126 -6.54 8.03 19.31
C ASP A 126 -6.89 6.75 20.12
N GLY A 127 -6.41 5.59 19.67
CA GLY A 127 -6.66 4.29 20.28
C GLY A 127 -7.88 3.56 19.72
N SER A 128 -8.57 4.14 18.74
CA SER A 128 -9.70 3.48 18.07
C SER A 128 -9.24 2.33 17.18
N VAL A 129 -10.06 1.28 17.13
CA VAL A 129 -9.89 0.12 16.23
C VAL A 129 -11.19 -0.08 15.48
N TYR A 130 -11.12 -0.11 14.16
CA TYR A 130 -12.26 -0.31 13.28
C TYR A 130 -12.09 -1.60 12.50
N ARG A 131 -13.16 -2.36 12.33
CA ARG A 131 -13.18 -3.53 11.43
C ARG A 131 -13.58 -3.07 10.03
N ILE A 132 -12.91 -3.58 9.01
CA ILE A 132 -13.34 -3.43 7.62
C ILE A 132 -14.53 -4.37 7.37
N GLY A 133 -15.62 -3.83 6.84
CA GLY A 133 -16.84 -4.58 6.55
C GLY A 133 -17.37 -4.23 5.16
N ALA A 134 -18.17 -5.14 4.59
CA ALA A 134 -18.99 -4.84 3.42
C ALA A 134 -20.13 -3.89 3.81
N GLU A 135 -20.63 -3.12 2.84
CA GLU A 135 -21.83 -2.30 3.03
C GLU A 135 -23.03 -3.24 3.31
N GLU A 136 -23.70 -3.05 4.44
CA GLU A 136 -24.95 -3.76 4.72
C GLU A 136 -26.08 -3.17 3.86
N SER A 137 -26.74 -4.03 3.08
CA SER A 137 -27.88 -3.65 2.22
C SER A 137 -29.18 -3.45 3.00
#